data_AF-A0A7J2J6E8-F1
#
_entry.id   AF-A0A7J2J6E8-F1
#
_cell.length_a   1.000
_cell.length_b   1.000
_cell.length_c   1.000
_cell.angle_alpha   90.00
_cell.angle_beta   90.00
_cell.angle_gamma   90.00
#
_symmetry.space_group_name_H-M   'P 1'
#
loop_
_entity.id
_entity.type
_entity.pdbx_description
1 polymer ?
#
loop_
_entity_poly.entity_id
_entity_poly.type
_entity_poly.pdbx_seq_one_letter_code
_entity_poly.pdbx_strand_id
1 'polypeptide(L)'
;KASHGYGPTSREAIFTMENFDRILRRILLHLEEKRTKVSVIVTADHGNTEVNNYIDIVSLGREIDGVEEIITEGRRSARVYLEDDADREFVKDELLRIRGVRDVVDVYWDSEKVGDLMVFPGYSSTFGVGLITTRRSCHGSPAPSDSVVPLLYYVPGMKFEKYVIVRQVDISPTISSMIGVSPPKDSVGRSLFSPFR
;
A
#
# COMPACT_ATOMS: atom_id res chain seq x y z
N LYS A 1 9.21 -0.49 11.25
CA LYS A 1 8.46 0.79 11.28
C LYS A 1 7.82 0.92 12.67
N ALA A 2 7.96 2.05 13.38
CA ALA A 2 7.43 2.22 14.74
C ALA A 2 5.94 1.88 14.83
N SER A 3 5.18 2.27 13.80
CA SER A 3 3.75 1.98 13.73
C SER A 3 3.41 0.50 13.80
N HIS A 4 4.21 -0.42 13.22
CA HIS A 4 3.93 -1.86 13.30
C HIS A 4 3.94 -2.37 14.75
N GLY A 5 4.86 -1.89 15.58
CA GLY A 5 4.95 -2.31 16.99
C GLY A 5 3.95 -1.60 17.90
N TYR A 6 3.69 -0.32 17.64
CA TYR A 6 3.01 0.55 18.61
C TYR A 6 1.64 1.07 18.15
N GLY A 7 1.31 0.98 16.87
CA GLY A 7 0.09 1.52 16.26
C GLY A 7 0.34 2.80 15.46
N PRO A 8 -0.56 3.19 14.56
CA PRO A 8 -0.34 4.32 13.65
C PRO A 8 -0.40 5.69 14.36
N THR A 9 -1.12 5.78 15.48
CA THR A 9 -1.34 7.00 16.27
C THR A 9 -0.56 7.02 17.58
N SER A 10 0.38 6.08 17.76
CA SER A 10 1.16 5.96 19.00
C SER A 10 2.14 7.11 19.17
N ARG A 11 2.62 7.33 20.40
CA ARG A 11 3.67 8.33 20.67
C ARG A 11 4.94 8.05 19.87
N GLU A 12 5.32 6.79 19.70
CA GLU A 12 6.48 6.35 18.92
C GLU A 12 6.30 6.63 17.42
N ALA A 13 5.09 6.43 16.89
CA ALA A 13 4.77 6.75 15.51
C ALA A 13 4.80 8.27 15.27
N ILE A 14 4.19 9.06 16.17
CA ILE A 14 4.22 10.52 16.10
C ILE A 14 5.65 11.05 16.21
N PHE A 15 6.42 10.55 17.18
CA PHE A 15 7.83 10.92 17.35
C PHE A 15 8.68 10.57 16.12
N THR A 16 8.38 9.47 15.44
CA THR A 16 9.04 9.14 14.16
C THR A 16 8.73 10.19 13.09
N MET A 17 7.49 10.67 13.03
CA MET A 17 7.09 11.74 12.09
C MET A 17 7.71 13.09 12.44
N GLU A 18 7.78 13.46 13.71
CA GLU A 18 8.46 14.69 14.16
C GLU A 18 9.95 14.67 13.82
N ASN A 19 10.61 13.51 13.97
CA ASN A 19 12.00 13.35 13.55
C ASN A 19 12.17 13.45 12.04
N PHE A 20 11.24 12.87 11.27
CA PHE A 20 11.24 13.01 9.81
C PHE A 20 11.13 14.48 9.39
N ASP A 21 10.21 15.25 9.99
CA ASP A 21 10.06 16.69 9.74
C ASP A 21 11.36 17.45 10.04
N ARG A 22 11.97 17.20 11.21
CA ARG A 22 13.24 17.84 11.60
C ARG A 22 14.39 17.52 10.63
N ILE A 23 14.48 16.28 10.16
CA ILE A 23 15.51 15.85 9.21
C ILE A 23 15.25 16.48 7.84
N LEU A 24 14.00 16.47 7.36
CA LEU A 24 13.63 17.10 6.10
C LEU A 24 13.96 18.59 6.12
N ARG A 25 13.58 19.32 7.17
CA ARG A 25 13.95 20.72 7.38
C ARG A 25 15.46 20.95 7.30
N ARG A 26 16.26 20.10 7.96
CA ARG A 26 17.72 20.22 7.94
C ARG A 26 18.30 20.01 6.55
N ILE A 27 17.79 19.05 5.78
CA ILE A 27 18.21 18.79 4.40
C ILE A 27 17.88 20.02 3.54
N LEU A 28 16.65 20.54 3.63
CA LEU A 28 16.21 21.68 2.83
C LEU A 28 17.03 22.95 3.12
N LEU A 29 17.25 23.28 4.40
CA LEU A 29 18.06 24.44 4.79
C LEU A 29 19.52 24.32 4.31
N HIS A 30 20.08 23.11 4.35
CA HIS A 30 21.43 22.90 3.85
C HIS A 30 21.53 23.11 2.32
N LEU A 31 20.53 22.65 1.57
CA LEU A 31 20.47 22.85 0.13
C LEU A 31 20.27 24.33 -0.24
N GLU A 32 19.48 25.05 0.55
CA GLU A 32 19.29 26.50 0.43
C GLU A 32 20.59 27.28 0.69
N GLU A 33 21.33 26.94 1.76
CA GLU A 33 22.63 27.54 2.07
C GLU A 33 23.63 27.37 0.90
N LYS A 34 23.62 26.21 0.24
CA LYS A 34 24.43 25.93 -0.95
C LYS A 34 23.91 26.60 -2.22
N ARG A 35 22.78 27.31 -2.17
CA ARG A 35 22.08 27.93 -3.31
C ARG A 35 21.75 26.92 -4.41
N THR A 36 21.56 25.66 -4.06
CA THR A 36 21.19 24.61 -5.00
C THR A 36 19.70 24.68 -5.26
N LYS A 37 19.31 24.89 -6.53
CA LYS A 37 17.90 24.80 -6.92
C LYS A 37 17.49 23.33 -6.92
N VAL A 38 16.60 22.96 -6.01
CA VAL A 38 16.06 21.60 -5.90
C VAL A 38 14.54 21.63 -5.99
N SER A 39 13.98 20.66 -6.70
CA SER A 39 12.58 20.29 -6.55
C SER A 39 12.51 19.05 -5.68
N VAL A 40 11.52 18.98 -4.80
CA VAL A 40 11.37 17.90 -3.82
C VAL A 40 10.01 17.27 -3.98
N ILE A 41 10.00 15.94 -4.00
CA ILE A 41 8.78 15.13 -4.03
C ILE A 41 8.82 14.23 -2.80
N VAL A 42 7.79 14.32 -1.95
CA VAL A 42 7.66 13.47 -0.78
C VAL A 42 6.36 12.68 -0.89
N THR A 43 6.46 11.36 -0.75
CA THR A 43 5.31 10.46 -0.73
C THR A 43 5.60 9.25 0.15
N ALA A 44 4.66 8.32 0.23
CA ALA A 44 4.84 7.02 0.85
C ALA A 44 4.58 5.91 -0.16
N ASP A 45 5.15 4.73 0.09
CA ASP A 45 4.86 3.48 -0.60
C ASP A 45 3.41 3.06 -0.37
N HIS A 46 2.94 3.18 0.86
CA HIS A 46 1.59 2.81 1.28
C HIS A 46 1.17 3.57 2.56
N GLY A 47 -0.13 3.51 2.85
CA GLY A 47 -0.71 3.94 4.11
C GLY A 47 -0.51 2.92 5.24
N ASN A 48 -1.30 3.01 6.30
CA ASN A 48 -1.19 2.08 7.43
C ASN A 48 -2.48 2.02 8.24
N THR A 49 -2.93 0.81 8.56
CA THR A 49 -4.16 0.57 9.31
C THR A 49 -3.87 -0.04 10.68
N GLU A 50 -4.53 0.46 11.72
CA GLU A 50 -4.51 -0.19 13.03
C GLU A 50 -5.18 -1.57 12.97
N VAL A 51 -4.53 -2.59 13.53
CA VAL A 51 -5.05 -3.97 13.53
C VAL A 51 -5.04 -4.55 14.92
N ASN A 52 -6.13 -5.23 15.26
CA ASN A 52 -6.33 -5.86 16.57
C ASN A 52 -7.03 -7.22 16.49
N ASN A 53 -7.50 -7.63 15.31
CA ASN A 53 -8.12 -8.92 15.08
C ASN A 53 -7.27 -9.78 14.13
N TYR A 54 -7.03 -11.04 14.50
CA TYR A 54 -6.17 -11.96 13.74
C TYR A 54 -6.99 -13.12 13.22
N ILE A 55 -6.84 -13.41 11.92
CA ILE A 55 -7.54 -14.48 11.22
C ILE A 55 -6.50 -15.48 10.74
N ASP A 56 -6.60 -16.73 11.18
CA ASP A 56 -5.76 -17.80 10.67
C ASP A 56 -6.33 -18.32 9.34
N ILE A 57 -6.20 -17.50 8.30
CA ILE A 57 -6.77 -17.80 6.98
C ILE A 57 -6.12 -19.03 6.34
N VAL A 58 -4.87 -19.35 6.71
CA VAL A 58 -4.15 -20.51 6.17
C VAL A 58 -4.78 -21.78 6.72
N SER A 59 -4.93 -21.89 8.05
CA SER A 59 -5.57 -23.06 8.65
C SER A 59 -7.04 -23.18 8.24
N LEU A 60 -7.80 -22.08 8.32
CA LEU A 60 -9.24 -22.09 8.04
C LEU A 60 -9.55 -22.30 6.55
N GLY A 61 -8.76 -21.72 5.65
CA GLY A 61 -9.02 -21.81 4.23
C GLY A 61 -8.53 -23.12 3.59
N ARG A 62 -7.50 -23.76 4.15
CA ARG A 62 -7.06 -25.10 3.71
C ARG A 62 -8.03 -26.22 4.04
N GLU A 63 -9.05 -25.97 4.87
CA GLU A 63 -10.14 -26.92 5.13
C GLU A 63 -11.26 -26.84 4.06
N ILE A 64 -11.20 -25.86 3.15
CA ILE A 64 -12.20 -25.68 2.08
C ILE A 64 -11.84 -26.58 0.89
N ASP A 65 -12.81 -27.35 0.42
CA ASP A 65 -12.69 -28.20 -0.77
C ASP A 65 -12.35 -27.37 -2.02
N GLY A 66 -11.38 -27.81 -2.81
CA GLY A 66 -10.87 -27.09 -3.98
C GLY A 66 -9.78 -26.04 -3.71
N VAL A 67 -9.33 -25.86 -2.46
CA VAL A 67 -8.17 -25.02 -2.13
C VAL A 67 -6.91 -25.88 -2.07
N GLU A 68 -5.97 -25.64 -2.99
CA GLU A 68 -4.66 -26.30 -2.98
C GLU A 68 -3.72 -25.66 -1.95
N GLU A 69 -3.61 -24.33 -1.96
CA GLU A 69 -2.67 -23.62 -1.08
C GLU A 69 -3.11 -22.17 -0.79
N ILE A 70 -2.75 -21.66 0.38
CA ILE A 70 -2.94 -20.26 0.77
C ILE A 70 -1.62 -19.68 1.22
N ILE A 71 -1.10 -18.72 0.46
CA ILE A 71 0.14 -18.02 0.78
C ILE A 71 -0.18 -16.60 1.24
N THR A 72 0.26 -16.27 2.45
CA THR A 72 0.22 -14.90 2.96
C THR A 72 1.62 -14.43 3.38
N GLU A 73 2.19 -13.50 2.62
CA GLU A 73 3.49 -12.88 2.91
C GLU A 73 3.36 -11.58 3.73
N GLY A 74 2.13 -11.17 3.99
CA GLY A 74 1.88 -9.79 4.34
C GLY A 74 0.45 -9.53 4.75
N ARG A 75 -0.09 -10.37 5.63
CA ARG A 75 -1.05 -10.00 6.71
C ARG A 75 -2.38 -9.40 6.26
N ARG A 76 -2.43 -8.31 5.50
CA ARG A 76 -3.68 -7.72 4.99
C ARG A 76 -4.10 -8.20 3.61
N SER A 77 -3.43 -9.22 3.09
CA SER A 77 -3.86 -9.98 1.92
C SER A 77 -3.30 -11.41 1.95
N ALA A 78 -3.99 -12.32 1.27
CA ALA A 78 -3.55 -13.69 1.04
C ALA A 78 -3.85 -14.08 -0.41
N ARG A 79 -2.94 -14.84 -1.01
CA ARG A 79 -3.11 -15.48 -2.32
C ARG A 79 -3.64 -16.88 -2.08
N VAL A 80 -4.66 -17.27 -2.82
CA VAL A 80 -5.25 -18.62 -2.79
C VAL A 80 -4.99 -19.26 -4.14
N TYR A 81 -4.48 -20.47 -4.11
CA TYR A 81 -4.25 -21.35 -5.26
C TYR A 81 -5.31 -22.44 -5.20
N LEU A 82 -6.00 -22.65 -6.30
CA LEU A 82 -7.08 -23.62 -6.42
C LEU A 82 -6.59 -24.89 -7.08
N GLU A 83 -7.23 -26.00 -6.73
CA GLU A 83 -7.06 -27.26 -7.46
C GLU A 83 -7.61 -27.13 -8.90
N ASP A 84 -7.10 -27.94 -9.83
CA ASP A 84 -7.44 -27.86 -11.27
C ASP A 84 -8.95 -27.98 -11.56
N ASP A 85 -9.69 -28.75 -10.75
CA ASP A 85 -11.13 -29.01 -10.88
C ASP A 85 -12.00 -28.29 -9.84
N ALA A 86 -11.43 -27.32 -9.11
CA ALA A 86 -12.12 -26.59 -8.06
C ALA A 86 -13.33 -25.78 -8.57
N ASP A 87 -14.44 -25.83 -7.83
CA ASP A 87 -15.54 -24.88 -8.00
C ASP A 87 -15.15 -23.53 -7.37
N ARG A 88 -14.66 -22.63 -8.22
CA ARG A 88 -14.18 -21.30 -7.81
C ARG A 88 -15.21 -20.48 -7.05
N GLU A 89 -16.47 -20.49 -7.47
CA GLU A 89 -17.51 -19.66 -6.84
C GLU A 89 -17.86 -20.22 -5.46
N PHE A 90 -17.91 -21.56 -5.33
CA PHE A 90 -18.02 -22.21 -4.03
C PHE A 90 -16.88 -21.82 -3.08
N VAL A 91 -15.62 -21.88 -3.54
CA VAL A 91 -14.46 -21.50 -2.72
C VAL A 91 -14.53 -20.04 -2.28
N LYS A 92 -14.92 -19.13 -3.19
CA LYS A 92 -15.10 -17.70 -2.86
C LYS A 92 -16.15 -17.49 -1.77
N ASP A 93 -17.30 -18.16 -1.89
CA ASP A 93 -18.38 -18.08 -0.91
C ASP A 93 -17.93 -18.60 0.46
N GLU A 94 -17.24 -19.74 0.53
CA GLU A 94 -16.74 -20.30 1.79
C GLU A 94 -15.66 -19.41 2.43
N LEU A 95 -14.74 -18.85 1.64
CA LEU A 95 -13.76 -17.87 2.12
C LEU A 95 -14.44 -16.61 2.69
N LEU A 96 -15.50 -16.11 2.05
CA LEU A 96 -16.27 -14.96 2.53
C LEU A 96 -17.05 -15.25 3.82
N ARG A 97 -17.41 -16.51 4.09
CA ARG A 97 -18.04 -16.92 5.37
C ARG A 97 -17.06 -16.89 6.54
N ILE A 98 -15.75 -16.95 6.30
CA ILE A 98 -14.74 -16.86 7.35
C ILE A 98 -14.84 -15.49 8.03
N ARG A 99 -15.14 -15.51 9.34
CA ARG A 99 -15.34 -14.28 10.11
C ARG A 99 -14.11 -13.35 10.00
N GLY A 100 -14.37 -12.14 9.53
CA GLY A 100 -13.37 -11.09 9.41
C GLY A 100 -12.69 -11.03 8.04
N VAL A 101 -12.91 -12.00 7.16
CA VAL A 101 -12.71 -11.80 5.72
C VAL A 101 -13.73 -10.77 5.24
N ARG A 102 -13.27 -9.85 4.39
CA ARG A 102 -14.10 -8.77 3.85
C ARG A 102 -14.34 -8.94 2.36
N ASP A 103 -13.33 -9.39 1.63
CA ASP A 103 -13.35 -9.40 0.19
C ASP A 103 -12.52 -10.56 -0.35
N VAL A 104 -12.97 -11.12 -1.47
CA VAL A 104 -12.29 -12.17 -2.23
C VAL A 104 -12.42 -11.79 -3.69
N VAL A 105 -11.30 -11.60 -4.36
CA VAL A 105 -11.26 -11.13 -5.75
C VAL A 105 -10.59 -12.16 -6.64
N ASP A 106 -11.12 -12.33 -7.84
CA ASP A 106 -10.46 -13.08 -8.88
C ASP A 106 -9.18 -12.40 -9.34
N VAL A 107 -8.15 -13.21 -9.59
CA VAL A 107 -6.88 -12.78 -10.16
C VAL A 107 -6.73 -13.44 -11.53
N TYR A 108 -6.73 -12.64 -12.59
CA TYR A 108 -6.64 -13.12 -13.98
C TYR A 108 -5.25 -12.94 -14.59
N TRP A 109 -4.22 -12.89 -13.77
CA TRP A 109 -2.85 -12.72 -14.25
C TRP A 109 -2.20 -14.09 -14.44
N ASP A 110 -1.75 -14.36 -15.67
CA ASP A 110 -1.10 -15.61 -16.03
C ASP A 110 0.31 -15.69 -15.43
N SER A 111 0.38 -16.03 -14.14
CA SER A 111 1.61 -16.27 -13.40
C SER A 111 1.34 -17.09 -12.15
N GLU A 112 2.12 -18.15 -11.96
CA GLU A 112 2.15 -18.94 -10.72
C GLU A 112 2.49 -18.12 -9.46
N LYS A 113 2.86 -16.84 -9.60
CA LYS A 113 3.21 -15.97 -8.47
C LYS A 113 2.01 -15.25 -7.85
N VAL A 114 0.85 -15.21 -8.51
CA VAL A 114 -0.23 -14.28 -8.14
C VAL A 114 -1.48 -14.93 -7.56
N GLY A 115 -1.55 -16.27 -7.52
CA GLY A 115 -2.74 -17.02 -7.05
C GLY A 115 -3.94 -16.86 -7.99
N ASP A 116 -4.94 -17.72 -7.84
CA ASP A 116 -6.22 -17.65 -8.54
C ASP A 116 -7.17 -16.62 -7.92
N LEU A 117 -7.12 -16.51 -6.59
CA LEU A 117 -7.90 -15.56 -5.82
C LEU A 117 -7.00 -14.77 -4.88
N MET A 118 -7.42 -13.55 -4.56
CA MET A 118 -6.84 -12.74 -3.50
C MET A 118 -7.89 -12.43 -2.43
N VAL A 119 -7.56 -12.76 -1.19
CA VAL A 119 -8.44 -12.57 -0.03
C VAL A 119 -7.95 -11.36 0.76
N PHE A 120 -8.88 -10.53 1.23
CA PHE A 120 -8.60 -9.35 2.04
C PHE A 120 -9.40 -9.36 3.35
N PRO A 121 -8.78 -9.05 4.50
CA PRO A 121 -9.47 -8.97 5.76
C PRO A 121 -10.17 -7.61 5.94
N GLY A 122 -11.15 -7.57 6.83
CA GLY A 122 -11.82 -6.35 7.27
C GLY A 122 -10.89 -5.33 7.92
N TYR A 123 -11.39 -4.11 8.14
CA TYR A 123 -10.56 -2.92 8.43
C TYR A 123 -9.58 -3.10 9.60
N SER A 124 -10.02 -3.64 10.74
CA SER A 124 -9.17 -3.88 11.92
C SER A 124 -8.55 -5.28 11.96
N SER A 125 -8.71 -6.06 10.89
CA SER A 125 -8.32 -7.47 10.82
C SER A 125 -7.06 -7.67 9.98
N THR A 126 -6.32 -8.71 10.33
CA THR A 126 -5.14 -9.17 9.64
C THR A 126 -5.09 -10.69 9.63
N PHE A 127 -4.53 -11.27 8.58
CA PHE A 127 -4.09 -12.64 8.53
C PHE A 127 -2.82 -12.84 9.34
N GLY A 128 -2.70 -14.00 9.99
CA GLY A 128 -1.53 -14.41 10.75
C GLY A 128 -1.61 -15.90 11.07
N VAL A 129 -0.45 -16.52 11.33
CA VAL A 129 -0.37 -17.91 11.76
C VAL A 129 -0.41 -17.93 13.29
N GLY A 130 -1.45 -18.54 13.86
CA GLY A 130 -1.70 -18.54 15.31
C GLY A 130 -2.22 -17.21 15.87
N LEU A 131 -2.83 -17.26 17.06
CA LEU A 131 -3.49 -16.10 17.72
C LEU A 131 -2.51 -15.06 18.33
N ILE A 132 -1.21 -15.16 18.05
CA ILE A 132 -0.20 -14.31 18.69
C ILE A 132 -0.15 -12.95 17.99
N THR A 133 -0.58 -11.92 18.72
CA THR A 133 -0.54 -10.53 18.23
C THR A 133 0.89 -10.00 18.20
N THR A 134 1.52 -9.99 17.02
CA THR A 134 2.89 -9.45 16.88
C THR A 134 2.92 -7.99 16.39
N ARG A 135 1.78 -7.41 15.99
CA ARG A 135 1.69 -6.03 15.51
C ARG A 135 0.41 -5.32 15.96
N ARG A 136 0.49 -3.99 16.03
CA ARG A 136 -0.63 -3.08 16.28
C ARG A 136 -1.08 -2.33 15.03
N SER A 137 -0.33 -2.44 13.93
CA SER A 137 -0.76 -1.94 12.61
C SER A 137 -0.16 -2.74 11.47
N CYS A 138 -0.86 -2.74 10.34
CA CYS A 138 -0.43 -3.37 9.11
C CYS A 138 -1.04 -2.67 7.88
N HIS A 139 -0.58 -3.06 6.70
CA HIS A 139 -1.00 -2.57 5.40
C HIS A 139 -1.01 -3.71 4.39
N GLY A 140 -1.49 -3.46 3.17
CA GLY A 140 -1.53 -4.42 2.06
C GLY A 140 -2.95 -4.84 1.64
N SER A 141 -3.98 -4.19 2.18
CA SER A 141 -5.37 -4.30 1.70
C SER A 141 -5.70 -3.18 0.70
N PRO A 142 -6.79 -3.31 -0.07
CA PRO A 142 -7.30 -2.24 -0.93
C PRO A 142 -7.97 -1.09 -0.14
N ALA A 143 -7.98 -1.13 1.20
CA ALA A 143 -8.62 -0.10 2.00
C ALA A 143 -7.97 1.29 1.75
N PRO A 144 -8.74 2.39 1.79
CA PRO A 144 -8.19 3.74 1.66
C PRO A 144 -7.08 4.05 2.67
N SER A 145 -7.16 3.49 3.88
CA SER A 145 -6.14 3.64 4.92
C SER A 145 -4.79 3.03 4.56
N ASP A 146 -4.75 2.07 3.62
CA ASP A 146 -3.53 1.45 3.11
C ASP A 146 -3.08 2.02 1.75
N SER A 147 -4.00 2.59 0.97
CA SER A 147 -3.76 3.01 -0.43
C SER A 147 -3.66 4.53 -0.63
N VAL A 148 -4.27 5.34 0.25
CA VAL A 148 -4.22 6.80 0.16
C VAL A 148 -3.00 7.31 0.91
N VAL A 149 -2.05 7.87 0.16
CA VAL A 149 -0.80 8.43 0.68
C VAL A 149 -0.66 9.90 0.28
N PRO A 150 0.06 10.71 1.07
CA PRO A 150 0.36 12.08 0.66
C PRO A 150 1.30 12.07 -0.55
N LEU A 151 1.14 13.06 -1.43
CA LEU A 151 2.11 13.38 -2.47
C LEU A 151 2.33 14.89 -2.44
N LEU A 152 3.49 15.29 -1.92
CA LEU A 152 3.89 16.68 -1.78
C LEU A 152 4.89 17.01 -2.87
N TYR A 153 4.58 18.03 -3.67
CA TYR A 153 5.49 18.61 -4.65
C TYR A 153 5.94 19.99 -4.20
N TYR A 154 7.25 20.17 -4.08
CA TYR A 154 7.89 21.46 -3.89
C TYR A 154 8.74 21.77 -5.11
N VAL A 155 8.44 22.88 -5.78
CA VAL A 155 9.22 23.40 -6.91
C VAL A 155 9.44 24.89 -6.63
N PRO A 156 10.69 25.40 -6.66
CA PRO A 156 10.95 26.81 -6.42
C PRO A 156 10.13 27.72 -7.36
N GLY A 157 9.37 28.65 -6.77
CA GLY A 157 8.50 29.58 -7.50
C GLY A 157 7.09 29.05 -7.81
N MET A 158 6.81 27.77 -7.59
CA MET A 158 5.45 27.23 -7.73
C MET A 158 4.59 27.66 -6.54
N LYS A 159 3.38 28.15 -6.81
CA LYS A 159 2.40 28.49 -5.77
C LYS A 159 1.46 27.32 -5.55
N PHE A 160 1.07 27.10 -4.30
CA PHE A 160 -0.01 26.16 -4.00
C PHE A 160 -1.32 26.67 -4.60
N GLU A 161 -2.03 25.79 -5.32
CA GLU A 161 -3.36 26.09 -5.84
C GLU A 161 -4.45 25.32 -5.08
N LYS A 162 -4.38 23.99 -5.09
CA LYS A 162 -5.39 23.11 -4.50
C LYS A 162 -4.85 21.69 -4.27
N TYR A 163 -5.57 20.94 -3.45
CA TYR A 163 -5.41 19.49 -3.36
C TYR A 163 -6.16 18.78 -4.49
N VAL A 164 -5.56 17.72 -5.02
CA VAL A 164 -6.15 16.85 -6.05
C VAL A 164 -5.81 15.39 -5.73
N ILE A 165 -6.70 14.47 -6.08
CA ILE A 165 -6.40 13.03 -6.03
C ILE A 165 -5.69 12.65 -7.34
N VAL A 166 -4.54 12.00 -7.17
CA VAL A 166 -3.65 11.55 -8.24
C VAL A 166 -3.15 10.15 -7.93
N ARG A 167 -2.46 9.50 -8.86
CA ARG A 167 -1.94 8.14 -8.67
C ARG A 167 -0.42 8.18 -8.51
N GLN A 168 0.14 7.28 -7.71
CA GLN A 168 1.61 7.17 -7.57
C GLN A 168 2.32 6.96 -8.92
N VAL A 169 1.69 6.24 -9.86
CA VAL A 169 2.23 6.04 -11.23
C VAL A 169 2.37 7.34 -12.03
N ASP A 170 1.71 8.43 -11.61
CA ASP A 170 1.79 9.74 -12.25
C ASP A 170 3.13 10.46 -11.90
N ILE A 171 3.86 10.01 -10.87
CA ILE A 171 5.13 10.64 -10.42
C ILE A 171 6.19 10.61 -11.51
N SER A 172 6.42 9.45 -12.15
CA SER A 172 7.49 9.30 -13.14
C SER A 172 7.27 10.17 -14.38
N PRO A 173 6.10 10.15 -15.05
CA PRO A 173 5.81 11.07 -16.15
C PRO A 173 5.90 12.55 -15.76
N THR A 174 5.52 12.89 -14.52
CA THR A 174 5.63 14.26 -14.00
C THR A 174 7.09 14.71 -13.92
N ILE A 175 7.97 13.89 -13.34
CA ILE A 175 9.42 14.20 -13.26
C ILE A 175 10.02 14.30 -14.66
N SER A 176 9.71 13.35 -15.55
CA SER A 176 10.20 13.37 -16.93
C SER A 176 9.80 14.65 -17.66
N SER A 177 8.56 15.11 -17.50
CA SER A 177 8.09 16.38 -18.04
C SER A 177 8.82 17.60 -17.45
N MET A 178 9.16 17.56 -16.16
CA MET A 178 9.86 18.68 -15.49
C MET A 178 11.30 18.84 -15.97
N ILE A 179 11.98 17.74 -16.35
CA ILE A 179 13.39 17.75 -16.77
C ILE A 179 13.59 17.62 -18.29
N GLY A 180 12.51 17.57 -19.07
CA GLY A 180 12.57 17.55 -20.54
C GLY A 180 13.04 16.22 -21.14
N VAL A 181 12.74 15.09 -20.49
CA VAL A 181 13.05 13.74 -21.01
C VAL A 181 11.77 12.95 -21.26
N SER A 182 11.87 11.87 -22.03
CA SER A 182 10.76 10.93 -22.19
C SER A 182 10.54 10.14 -20.90
N PRO A 183 9.28 9.80 -20.53
CA PRO A 183 9.02 8.88 -19.44
C PRO A 183 9.54 7.47 -19.76
N PRO A 184 9.79 6.63 -18.74
CA PRO A 184 10.05 5.21 -18.94
C PRO A 184 8.98 4.58 -19.84
N LYS A 185 9.39 3.69 -20.75
CA LYS A 185 8.56 3.15 -21.83
C LYS A 185 7.21 2.59 -21.36
N ASP A 186 7.20 1.90 -20.22
CA ASP A 186 6.01 1.21 -19.70
C ASP A 186 5.25 2.04 -18.65
N SER A 187 5.47 3.36 -18.62
CA SER A 187 4.74 4.26 -17.73
C SER A 187 3.26 4.33 -18.12
N VAL A 188 2.38 3.97 -17.20
CA VAL A 188 0.90 4.05 -17.37
C VAL A 188 0.28 5.30 -16.72
N GLY A 189 1.11 6.09 -16.05
CA GLY A 189 0.70 7.36 -15.44
C GLY A 189 0.56 8.49 -16.45
N ARG A 190 0.10 9.65 -15.97
CA ARG A 190 0.10 10.91 -16.73
C ARG A 190 0.93 11.97 -16.02
N SER A 191 1.50 12.91 -16.76
CA SER A 191 2.15 14.06 -16.14
C SER A 191 1.11 14.92 -15.43
N LEU A 192 1.38 15.26 -14.17
CA LEU A 192 0.62 16.25 -13.39
C LEU A 192 1.12 17.67 -13.67
N PHE A 193 2.34 17.78 -14.19
CA PHE A 193 2.96 19.04 -14.55
C PHE A 193 2.63 19.37 -16.00
N SER A 194 2.09 20.56 -16.24
CA SER A 194 2.03 21.16 -17.56
C SER A 194 2.91 22.40 -17.53
N PRO A 195 4.01 22.46 -18.33
CA PRO A 195 4.89 23.62 -18.36
C PRO A 195 4.25 24.90 -18.92
N PHE A 196 2.96 24.89 -19.31
CA PHE A 196 2.28 25.96 -20.03
C PHE A 196 0.94 26.42 -19.40
N ARG A 197 0.85 26.52 -18.07
CA ARG A 197 -0.22 27.30 -17.42
C ARG A 197 0.30 28.59 -16.84
#